data_AF-A0A7W3P4Z5-F1
#
_entry.id   AF-A0A7W3P4Z5-F1
#
_cell.length_a   1.000
_cell.length_b   1.000
_cell.length_c   1.000
_cell.angle_alpha   90.00
_cell.angle_beta   90.00
_cell.angle_gamma   90.00
#
_symmetry.space_group_name_H-M   'P 1'
#
loop_
_entity.id
_entity.type
_entity.pdbx_description
1 polymer ?
#
loop_
_entity_poly.entity_id
_entity_poly.type
_entity_poly.pdbx_seq_one_letter_code
_entity_poly.pdbx_strand_id
1 'polypeptide(L)'
;MEHAHPWGNTPPGPFGPDGPHFFLPAFGGLMFILFALALITAFVLMRRGVLPTPSWIGERRPSPELEARRVLAERFATGEIGSDEFLERASVLNWTPGVEPVTRRGRRR
;
A
#
# COMPACT_ATOMS: atom_id res chain seq x y z
N MET A 1 -37.10 -3.49 -67.61
CA MET A 1 -36.12 -4.60 -67.48
C MET A 1 -34.81 -3.97 -67.05
N GLU A 2 -34.62 -3.96 -65.73
CA GLU A 2 -33.44 -3.50 -65.02
C GLU A 2 -32.29 -4.51 -65.17
N HIS A 3 -31.06 -4.00 -65.22
CA HIS A 3 -29.87 -4.76 -64.83
C HIS A 3 -29.15 -3.99 -63.72
N ALA A 4 -29.49 -4.32 -62.47
CA ALA A 4 -28.80 -3.87 -61.27
C ALA A 4 -27.61 -4.78 -60.98
N HIS A 5 -26.45 -4.20 -60.65
CA HIS A 5 -25.28 -4.93 -60.16
C HIS A 5 -25.47 -5.27 -58.65
N PRO A 6 -25.19 -6.51 -58.20
CA PRO A 6 -25.64 -7.01 -56.89
C PRO A 6 -24.72 -6.72 -55.68
N TRP A 7 -23.67 -5.91 -55.81
CA TRP A 7 -22.76 -5.53 -54.73
C TRP A 7 -22.20 -4.13 -55.06
N GLY A 8 -22.23 -3.07 -54.27
CA GLY A 8 -22.55 -2.86 -52.87
C GLY A 8 -21.97 -1.49 -52.53
N ASN A 9 -22.72 -0.41 -52.82
CA ASN A 9 -22.28 0.96 -52.54
C ASN A 9 -22.70 1.33 -51.12
N THR A 10 -22.13 0.68 -50.11
CA THR A 10 -22.16 1.22 -48.75
C THR A 10 -21.28 2.46 -48.72
N PRO A 11 -21.77 3.65 -48.29
CA PRO A 11 -20.89 4.78 -48.04
C PRO A 11 -19.83 4.33 -47.02
N PRO A 12 -18.57 4.76 -47.15
CA PRO A 12 -17.57 4.46 -46.13
C PRO A 12 -18.06 5.07 -44.82
N GLY A 13 -18.51 4.21 -43.90
CA GLY A 13 -18.70 4.60 -42.51
C GLY A 13 -17.35 5.10 -41.96
N PRO A 14 -17.33 5.90 -40.88
CA PRO A 14 -16.12 6.50 -40.33
C PRO A 14 -15.08 5.50 -39.77
N PHE A 15 -15.28 4.20 -40.01
CA PHE A 15 -14.47 3.09 -39.53
C PHE A 15 -14.19 2.14 -40.70
N GLY A 16 -13.39 2.60 -41.66
CA GLY A 16 -12.81 1.73 -42.70
C GLY A 16 -11.72 0.80 -42.13
N PRO A 17 -11.16 -0.11 -42.95
CA PRO A 17 -10.06 -1.02 -42.56
C PRO A 17 -8.81 -0.29 -42.07
N ASP A 18 -8.66 0.98 -42.46
CA ASP A 18 -7.60 1.90 -42.07
C ASP A 18 -8.04 2.76 -40.87
N GLY A 19 -8.51 2.12 -39.79
CA GLY A 19 -8.72 2.81 -38.51
C GLY A 19 -7.43 3.50 -38.06
N PRO A 20 -7.46 4.62 -37.31
CA PRO A 20 -6.27 5.43 -37.08
C PRO A 20 -5.18 4.65 -36.33
N HIS A 21 -4.23 4.08 -37.09
CA HIS A 21 -3.09 3.32 -36.59
C HIS A 21 -2.02 4.20 -35.92
N PHE A 22 -2.23 5.52 -35.89
CA PHE A 22 -1.29 6.52 -35.39
C PHE A 22 -1.19 6.58 -33.86
N PHE A 23 -2.09 5.92 -33.13
CA PHE A 23 -2.16 5.99 -31.66
C PHE A 23 -1.58 4.77 -30.92
N LEU A 24 -1.02 3.77 -31.62
CA LEU A 24 -0.71 2.47 -31.01
C LEU A 24 0.70 2.33 -30.39
N PRO A 25 1.80 2.87 -30.94
CA PRO A 25 3.13 2.68 -30.33
C PRO A 25 3.44 3.68 -29.19
N ALA A 26 3.07 4.95 -29.37
CA ALA A 26 3.42 6.02 -28.44
C ALA A 26 2.65 5.92 -27.12
N PHE A 27 1.37 5.54 -27.17
CA PHE A 27 0.56 5.31 -25.97
C PHE A 27 1.05 4.09 -25.19
N GLY A 28 1.44 3.00 -25.87
CA GLY A 28 2.02 1.83 -25.23
C GLY A 28 3.35 2.14 -24.54
N GLY A 29 4.25 2.86 -25.22
CA GLY A 29 5.53 3.28 -24.64
C GLY A 29 5.36 4.23 -23.45
N LEU A 30 4.47 5.22 -23.54
CA LEU A 30 4.18 6.14 -22.45
C LEU A 30 3.56 5.43 -21.24
N MET A 31 2.59 4.53 -21.46
CA MET A 31 2.00 3.71 -20.41
C MET A 31 3.05 2.80 -19.74
N PHE A 32 3.96 2.21 -20.53
CA PHE A 32 5.05 1.39 -20.00
C PHE A 32 6.01 2.21 -19.12
N ILE A 33 6.39 3.41 -19.56
CA ILE A 33 7.24 4.32 -18.77
C ILE A 33 6.55 4.70 -17.46
N LEU A 34 5.27 5.07 -17.52
CA LEU A 34 4.49 5.44 -16.34
C LEU A 34 4.34 4.26 -15.37
N PHE A 35 4.10 3.06 -15.89
CA PHE A 35 4.03 1.84 -15.10
C PHE A 35 5.37 1.50 -14.44
N ALA A 36 6.47 1.55 -15.19
CA ALA A 36 7.81 1.34 -14.65
C ALA A 36 8.16 2.36 -13.57
N LEU A 37 7.82 3.64 -13.79
CA LEU A 37 8.01 4.70 -12.80
C LEU A 37 7.19 4.43 -11.53
N ALA A 38 5.92 4.03 -11.68
CA ALA A 38 5.07 3.68 -10.54
C ALA A 38 5.65 2.50 -9.73
N LEU A 39 6.18 1.47 -10.38
CA LEU A 39 6.85 0.35 -9.71
C LEU A 39 8.11 0.79 -8.96
N ILE A 40 8.94 1.64 -9.57
CA ILE A 40 10.15 2.17 -8.93
C ILE A 40 9.76 3.02 -7.72
N THR A 41 8.77 3.90 -7.86
CA THR A 41 8.26 4.71 -6.75
C THR A 41 7.73 3.82 -5.62
N ALA A 42 6.92 2.82 -5.93
CA ALA A 42 6.41 1.86 -4.96
C ALA A 42 7.53 1.09 -4.26
N PHE A 43 8.54 0.62 -5.00
CA PHE A 43 9.70 -0.08 -4.47
C PHE A 43 10.55 0.80 -3.55
N VAL A 44 10.80 2.05 -3.93
CA VAL A 44 11.52 3.03 -3.10
C VAL A 44 10.71 3.35 -1.85
N LEU A 45 9.39 3.49 -1.94
CA LEU A 45 8.52 3.75 -0.79
C LEU A 45 8.48 2.55 0.17
N MET A 46 8.48 1.32 -0.38
CA MET A 46 8.58 0.07 0.38
C MET A 46 9.91 -0.03 1.12
N ARG A 47 11.02 0.27 0.45
CA ARG A 47 12.36 0.31 1.07
C ARG A 47 12.48 1.37 2.17
N ARG A 48 11.76 2.49 2.03
CA ARG A 48 11.76 3.58 3.01
C ARG A 48 10.82 3.34 4.20
N GLY A 49 9.98 2.31 4.15
CA GLY A 49 8.99 2.03 5.20
C GLY A 49 7.92 3.11 5.34
N VAL A 50 7.72 3.94 4.30
CA VAL A 50 6.77 5.07 4.28
C VAL A 50 5.45 4.68 3.61
N LEU A 51 5.28 3.43 3.16
CA LEU A 51 3.98 2.97 2.70
C LEU A 51 2.98 3.04 3.85
N PRO A 52 1.96 3.92 3.80
CA PRO A 52 0.82 3.77 4.69
C PRO A 52 0.18 2.45 4.28
N THR A 53 0.25 1.44 5.14
CA THR A 53 -0.52 0.21 4.95
C THR A 53 -1.97 0.63 4.76
N PRO A 54 -2.59 0.31 3.61
CA PRO A 54 -3.97 0.69 3.36
C PRO A 54 -4.83 0.12 4.49
N SER A 55 -5.68 0.94 5.09
CA SER A 55 -6.51 0.57 6.25
C SER A 55 -7.42 -0.63 6.00
N TRP A 56 -7.63 -1.01 4.73
CA TRP A 56 -8.40 -2.19 4.31
C TRP A 56 -7.57 -3.48 4.14
N ILE A 57 -6.22 -3.42 4.06
CA ILE A 57 -5.36 -4.62 4.10
C ILE A 57 -5.02 -4.90 5.56
N GLY A 58 -6.05 -5.28 6.32
CA GLY A 58 -5.96 -5.69 7.71
C GLY A 58 -5.51 -4.59 8.66
N GLU A 59 -6.31 -4.30 9.66
CA GLU A 59 -5.74 -4.02 10.97
C GLU A 59 -4.72 -5.13 11.23
N ARG A 60 -3.43 -4.81 11.08
CA ARG A 60 -2.37 -5.61 11.69
C ARG A 60 -2.77 -5.62 13.14
N ARG A 61 -3.42 -6.71 13.58
CA ARG A 61 -3.75 -6.90 14.98
C ARG A 61 -2.46 -6.55 15.72
N PRO A 62 -2.51 -5.60 16.66
CA PRO A 62 -1.32 -5.25 17.42
C PRO A 62 -0.72 -6.57 17.91
N SER A 63 0.60 -6.69 17.86
CA SER A 63 1.23 -7.94 18.30
C SER A 63 0.67 -8.28 19.69
N PRO A 64 0.40 -9.55 19.98
CA PRO A 64 -0.19 -9.94 21.26
C PRO A 64 0.62 -9.43 22.46
N GLU A 65 1.93 -9.27 22.27
CA GLU A 65 2.84 -8.61 23.22
C GLU A 65 2.49 -7.13 23.49
N LEU A 66 2.14 -6.36 22.45
CA LEU A 66 1.81 -4.94 22.57
C LEU A 66 0.47 -4.75 23.28
N GLU A 67 -0.49 -5.62 23.00
CA GLU A 67 -1.77 -5.66 23.71
C GLU A 67 -1.58 -6.02 25.18
N ALA A 68 -0.76 -7.03 25.49
CA ALA A 68 -0.46 -7.42 26.85
C ALA A 68 0.26 -6.31 27.65
N ARG A 69 1.20 -5.58 27.04
CA ARG A 69 1.84 -4.40 27.66
C ARG A 69 0.82 -3.30 27.96
N ARG A 70 -0.13 -3.06 27.05
CA ARG A 70 -1.18 -2.06 27.23
C ARG A 70 -2.07 -2.38 28.43
N VAL A 71 -2.56 -3.62 28.52
CA VAL A 71 -3.40 -4.07 29.65
C VAL A 71 -2.62 -3.98 30.96
N LEU A 72 -1.34 -4.37 30.96
CA LEU A 72 -0.50 -4.28 32.16
C LEU A 72 -0.31 -2.83 32.62
N ALA A 73 -0.05 -1.91 31.69
CA ALA A 73 0.08 -0.48 31.97
C ALA A 73 -1.22 0.13 32.50
N GLU A 74 -2.35 -0.23 31.90
CA GLU A 74 -3.68 0.24 32.30
C GLU A 74 -4.01 -0.19 33.72
N ARG A 75 -3.77 -1.46 34.06
CA ARG A 75 -3.99 -1.98 35.42
C ARG A 75 -3.10 -1.32 36.47
N PHE A 76 -1.85 -1.06 36.12
CA PHE A 76 -0.94 -0.33 37.01
C PHE A 76 -1.41 1.11 37.23
N ALA A 77 -1.87 1.79 36.17
CA ALA A 77 -2.40 3.15 36.27
C ALA A 77 -3.69 3.25 37.09
N THR A 78 -4.57 2.26 36.96
CA THR A 78 -5.80 2.15 37.77
C THR A 78 -5.51 1.74 39.23
N GLY A 79 -4.30 1.23 39.51
CA GLY A 79 -3.91 0.74 40.83
C GLY A 79 -4.42 -0.67 41.15
N GLU A 80 -4.87 -1.44 40.15
CA GLU A 80 -5.28 -2.85 40.32
C GLU A 80 -4.08 -3.77 40.61
N ILE A 81 -2.87 -3.36 40.21
CA ILE A 81 -1.63 -4.09 40.43
C ILE A 81 -0.58 -3.18 41.06
N GLY A 82 0.22 -3.73 41.98
CA GLY A 82 1.31 -3.02 42.62
C GLY A 82 2.56 -2.88 41.74
N SER A 83 3.54 -2.09 42.17
CA SER A 83 4.82 -1.90 41.47
C SER A 83 5.58 -3.21 41.24
N ASP A 84 5.61 -4.07 42.25
CA ASP A 84 6.43 -5.28 42.24
C ASP A 84 5.86 -6.31 41.24
N GLU A 85 4.54 -6.50 41.26
CA GLU A 85 3.80 -7.34 40.31
C GLU A 85 3.89 -6.80 38.88
N PHE A 86 3.82 -5.48 38.72
CA PHE A 86 4.02 -4.82 37.44
C PHE A 86 5.41 -5.11 36.87
N LEU A 87 6.46 -4.96 37.68
CA LEU A 87 7.85 -5.20 37.28
C LEU A 87 8.12 -6.68 36.96
N GLU A 88 7.58 -7.59 37.76
CA GLU A 88 7.68 -9.03 37.49
C GLU A 88 7.06 -9.37 36.13
N ARG A 89 5.83 -8.94 35.87
CA ARG A 89 5.15 -9.19 34.59
C ARG A 89 5.81 -8.48 33.43
N ALA A 90 6.29 -7.25 33.62
CA ALA A 90 7.02 -6.54 32.60
C ALA A 90 8.31 -7.29 32.20
N SER A 91 9.02 -7.89 33.16
CA SER A 91 10.21 -8.71 32.89
C SER A 91 9.89 -9.97 32.08
N VAL A 92 8.78 -10.66 32.36
CA VAL A 92 8.30 -11.81 31.57
C VAL A 92 8.04 -11.42 30.12
N LEU A 93 7.55 -10.20 29.89
CA LEU A 93 7.33 -9.63 28.55
C LEU A 93 8.59 -9.01 27.92
N ASN A 94 9.77 -9.16 28.54
CA ASN A 94 11.02 -8.48 28.18
C ASN A 94 10.84 -6.96 28.00
N TRP A 95 9.90 -6.38 28.74
CA TRP A 95 9.51 -4.99 28.64
C TRP A 95 10.09 -4.21 29.81
N THR A 96 10.83 -3.15 29.51
CA THR A 96 11.34 -2.20 30.49
C THR A 96 10.52 -0.90 30.41
N PRO A 97 9.60 -0.66 31.36
CA PRO A 97 8.80 0.55 31.37
C PRO A 97 9.71 1.79 31.51
N GLY A 98 9.46 2.82 30.71
CA GLY A 98 10.28 4.04 30.67
C GLY A 98 11.46 4.01 29.69
N VAL A 99 11.81 2.84 29.13
CA VAL A 99 12.73 2.76 27.99
C VAL A 99 11.90 2.78 26.71
N GLU A 100 11.48 3.97 26.27
CA GLU A 100 10.96 4.07 24.91
C GLU A 100 12.05 3.59 23.95
N PRO A 101 11.74 2.70 22.98
CA PRO A 101 12.69 2.39 21.94
C PRO A 101 13.01 3.72 21.27
N VAL A 102 14.25 4.20 21.44
CA VAL A 102 14.76 5.36 20.72
C VAL A 102 14.57 5.03 19.25
N THR A 103 13.45 5.49 18.70
CA THR A 103 13.24 5.44 17.27
C THR A 103 14.40 6.26 16.75
N ARG A 104 15.31 5.57 16.07
CA ARG A 104 16.53 6.13 15.50
C ARG A 104 16.13 7.02 14.32
N ARG A 105 15.29 8.03 14.58
CA ARG A 105 14.75 8.96 13.62
C ARG A 105 15.84 9.98 13.33
N GLY A 106 16.68 9.62 12.37
CA GLY A 106 17.28 10.56 11.43
C GLY A 106 18.25 11.58 11.99
N ARG A 107 19.47 11.14 12.36
CA ARG A 107 20.65 11.98 12.22
C ARG A 107 21.05 12.02 10.74
N ARG A 108 20.34 12.82 9.94
CA ARG A 108 20.85 13.25 8.63
C ARG A 108 21.78 14.43 8.88
N ARG A 109 23.09 14.18 8.71
CA ARG A 109 24.08 15.22 8.41
C ARG A 109 23.83 15.77 7.01
#